data_AF-A0A060ULB2-F1
#
_entry.id   AF-A0A060ULB2-F1
#
_cell.length_a   1.000
_cell.length_b   1.000
_cell.length_c   1.000
_cell.angle_alpha   90.00
_cell.angle_beta   90.00
_cell.angle_gamma   90.00
#
_symmetry.space_group_name_H-M   'P 1'
#
loop_
_entity.id
_entity.type
_entity.pdbx_description
1 polymer ?
#
loop_
_entity_poly.entity_id
_entity_poly.type
_entity_poly.pdbx_seq_one_letter_code
_entity_poly.pdbx_strand_id
1 'polypeptide(L)'
;MPVNVLWIEQFVHIVAVVIWIGGLFFATVVLAPVLQAEIAQASTRIPLLHVILRRFFLWVWISGVVLLSSGYTMVPLFYGGFATLSAPISMMMLLGTIMVMLSLHVYFAPLKRLRRAVRDQDWKAGARALSQVRLVSGVNLLLSLVVILMGVWGMVGTPW
;
A
#
# COMPACT_ATOMS: atom_id res chain seq x y z
N MET A 1 10.06 -12.86 -25.74
CA MET A 1 10.33 -11.43 -25.44
C MET A 1 11.79 -11.31 -25.05
N PRO A 2 12.50 -10.23 -25.43
CA PRO A 2 13.91 -10.09 -25.07
C PRO A 2 14.06 -9.79 -23.57
N VAL A 3 15.13 -10.34 -22.97
CA VAL A 3 15.42 -10.34 -21.52
C VAL A 3 15.44 -8.94 -20.90
N ASN A 4 15.80 -7.92 -21.68
CA ASN A 4 15.76 -6.51 -21.28
C ASN A 4 14.38 -6.02 -20.84
N VAL A 5 13.28 -6.54 -21.41
CA VAL A 5 11.92 -6.11 -21.05
C VAL A 5 11.55 -6.58 -19.64
N LEU A 6 11.93 -7.80 -19.26
CA LEU A 6 11.69 -8.33 -17.92
C LEU A 6 12.37 -7.48 -16.84
N TRP A 7 13.64 -7.09 -17.05
CA TRP A 7 14.37 -6.25 -16.09
C TRP A 7 13.72 -4.89 -15.90
N ILE A 8 13.21 -4.29 -16.98
CA ILE A 8 12.49 -3.01 -16.92
C ILE A 8 11.19 -3.17 -16.15
N GLU A 9 10.40 -4.22 -16.43
CA GLU A 9 9.15 -4.49 -15.72
C GLU A 9 9.38 -4.75 -14.23
N GLN A 10 10.40 -5.54 -13.88
CA GLN A 10 10.80 -5.77 -12.49
C GLN A 10 11.27 -4.50 -11.79
N PHE A 11 12.07 -3.67 -12.46
CA PHE A 11 12.51 -2.39 -11.90
C PHE A 11 11.32 -1.48 -11.60
N VAL A 12 10.41 -1.31 -12.55
CA VAL A 12 9.19 -0.52 -12.37
C VAL A 12 8.32 -1.08 -11.24
N HIS A 13 8.18 -2.41 -11.17
CA HIS A 13 7.46 -3.07 -10.09
C HIS A 13 8.08 -2.77 -8.72
N ILE A 14 9.40 -2.93 -8.58
CA ILE A 14 10.13 -2.68 -7.33
C ILE A 14 10.06 -1.20 -6.94
N VAL A 15 10.15 -0.26 -7.89
CA VAL A 15 9.96 1.17 -7.59
C VAL A 15 8.56 1.43 -7.01
N ALA A 16 7.52 0.81 -7.57
CA ALA A 16 6.17 0.94 -7.04
C ALA A 16 6.03 0.34 -5.63
N VAL A 17 6.69 -0.81 -5.37
CA VAL A 17 6.81 -1.42 -4.03
C VAL A 17 7.45 -0.44 -3.05
N VAL A 18 8.60 0.16 -3.41
CA VAL A 18 9.34 1.11 -2.55
C VAL A 18 8.48 2.32 -2.20
N ILE A 19 7.84 2.94 -3.21
CA ILE A 19 7.00 4.12 -3.00
C ILE A 19 5.82 3.80 -2.07
N TRP A 20 5.11 2.71 -2.33
CA TRP A 20 3.91 2.39 -1.55
C TRP A 20 4.26 1.83 -0.18
N ILE A 21 5.01 0.74 -0.10
CA ILE A 21 5.30 0.08 1.18
C ILE A 21 6.20 0.96 2.05
N GLY A 22 7.21 1.60 1.47
CA GLY A 22 8.06 2.57 2.19
C GLY A 22 7.27 3.78 2.69
N GLY A 23 6.38 4.32 1.85
CA GLY A 23 5.49 5.40 2.25
C GLY A 23 4.49 4.98 3.34
N LEU A 24 3.97 3.75 3.28
CA LEU A 24 3.05 3.19 4.28
C LEU A 24 3.75 3.00 5.63
N PHE A 25 4.99 2.51 5.62
CA PHE A 25 5.86 2.44 6.79
C PHE A 25 6.07 3.84 7.38
N PHE A 26 6.52 4.81 6.58
CA PHE A 26 6.76 6.17 7.04
C PHE A 26 5.49 6.79 7.64
N ALA A 27 4.35 6.69 6.94
CA ALA A 27 3.09 7.27 7.38
C ALA A 27 2.60 6.67 8.71
N THR A 28 2.76 5.35 8.88
CA THR A 28 2.17 4.60 10.00
C THR A 28 3.09 4.58 11.23
N VAL A 29 4.39 4.35 11.02
CA VAL A 29 5.38 4.10 12.07
C VAL A 29 6.05 5.40 12.54
N VAL A 30 6.24 6.37 11.64
CA VAL A 30 6.98 7.60 11.95
C VAL A 30 6.02 8.79 12.05
N LEU A 31 5.34 9.13 10.96
CA LEU A 31 4.59 10.37 10.85
C LEU A 31 3.39 10.43 11.79
N ALA A 32 2.53 9.41 11.78
CA ALA A 32 1.31 9.44 12.59
C ALA A 32 1.59 9.51 14.11
N PRO A 33 2.55 8.74 14.68
CA PRO A 33 2.93 8.87 16.08
C PRO A 33 3.52 10.25 16.42
N VAL A 34 4.43 10.76 15.59
CA VAL A 34 5.05 12.08 15.81
C VAL A 34 3.99 13.19 15.81
N LEU A 35 3.08 13.20 14.83
CA LEU A 35 2.01 14.20 14.81
C LEU A 35 1.06 14.09 15.99
N GLN A 36 0.87 12.91 16.58
CA GLN A 36 0.05 12.74 17.78
C GLN A 36 0.76 13.24 19.04
N ALA A 37 2.07 13.02 19.16
CA ALA A 37 2.87 13.47 20.29
C ALA A 37 3.09 14.99 20.26
N GLU A 38 3.47 15.53 19.10
CA GLU A 38 3.92 16.93 18.98
C GLU A 38 2.76 17.92 18.75
N ILE A 39 1.63 17.46 18.19
CA ILE A 39 0.46 18.32 17.92
C ILE A 39 -0.74 17.84 18.73
N ALA A 40 -0.84 18.37 19.96
CA ALA A 40 -1.92 18.02 20.90
C ALA A 40 -3.30 18.47 20.41
N GLN A 41 -3.39 19.65 19.78
CA GLN A 41 -4.65 20.23 19.31
C GLN A 41 -5.22 19.47 18.11
N ALA A 42 -6.36 18.81 18.31
CA ALA A 42 -7.03 18.03 17.29
C ALA A 42 -7.47 18.88 16.07
N SER A 43 -7.89 20.12 16.31
CA SER A 43 -8.27 21.10 15.27
C SER A 43 -7.15 21.43 14.30
N THR A 44 -5.89 21.28 14.71
CA THR A 44 -4.71 21.52 13.86
C THR A 44 -4.22 20.21 13.24
N ARG A 45 -4.10 19.15 14.06
CA ARG A 45 -3.56 17.85 13.65
C ARG A 45 -4.43 17.13 12.60
N ILE A 46 -5.75 17.12 12.78
CA ILE A 46 -6.67 16.34 11.95
C ILE A 46 -6.74 16.89 10.51
N PRO A 47 -6.90 18.21 10.26
CA PRO A 47 -6.86 18.75 8.91
C PRO A 47 -5.51 18.53 8.21
N LEU A 48 -4.40 18.66 8.94
CA LEU A 48 -3.06 18.40 8.42
C LEU A 48 -2.93 16.95 7.94
N LEU A 49 -3.30 15.99 8.79
CA LEU A 49 -3.32 14.57 8.43
C LEU A 49 -4.24 14.29 7.23
N HIS A 50 -5.41 14.93 7.15
CA HIS A 50 -6.29 14.79 5.99
C HIS A 50 -5.61 15.22 4.68
N VAL A 51 -4.90 16.35 4.67
CA VAL A 51 -4.19 16.83 3.48
C VAL A 51 -3.04 15.90 3.11
N ILE A 52 -2.24 15.46 4.10
CA ILE A 52 -1.12 14.55 3.87
C ILE A 52 -1.62 13.21 3.32
N LEU A 53 -2.61 12.60 3.98
CA LEU A 53 -3.19 11.33 3.55
C LEU A 53 -3.77 11.45 2.14
N ARG A 54 -4.49 12.54 1.82
CA ARG A 54 -5.03 12.75 0.46
C ARG A 54 -3.93 12.75 -0.60
N ARG A 55 -2.81 13.43 -0.35
CA ARG A 55 -1.66 13.47 -1.28
C ARG A 55 -0.94 12.12 -1.34
N PHE A 56 -0.77 11.46 -0.21
CA PHE A 56 -0.16 10.14 -0.15
C PHE A 56 -0.99 9.10 -0.92
N PHE A 57 -2.33 9.16 -0.83
CA PHE A 57 -3.20 8.24 -1.55
C PHE A 57 -3.06 8.34 -3.07
N LEU A 58 -2.70 9.51 -3.63
CA LEU A 58 -2.39 9.61 -5.06
C LEU A 58 -1.24 8.69 -5.45
N TRP A 59 -0.18 8.65 -4.65
CA TRP A 59 0.96 7.76 -4.87
C TRP A 59 0.59 6.30 -4.64
N VAL A 60 -0.26 6.00 -3.65
CA VAL A 60 -0.81 4.65 -3.45
C VAL A 60 -1.59 4.18 -4.68
N TRP A 61 -2.39 5.05 -5.31
CA TRP A 61 -3.11 4.73 -6.54
C TRP A 61 -2.16 4.44 -7.70
N ILE A 62 -1.18 5.33 -7.93
CA ILE A 62 -0.18 5.15 -9.00
C ILE A 62 0.58 3.84 -8.79
N SER A 63 1.14 3.62 -7.59
CA SER A 63 1.84 2.38 -7.27
C SER A 63 0.93 1.16 -7.36
N GLY A 64 -0.31 1.23 -6.91
CA GLY A 64 -1.25 0.11 -6.99
C GLY A 64 -1.56 -0.32 -8.42
N VAL A 65 -1.80 0.65 -9.31
CA VAL A 65 -2.00 0.36 -10.74
C VAL A 65 -0.73 -0.22 -11.36
N VAL A 66 0.44 0.35 -11.04
CA VAL A 66 1.73 -0.13 -11.56
C VAL A 66 2.01 -1.56 -11.08
N LEU A 67 1.79 -1.88 -9.80
CA LEU A 67 2.02 -3.23 -9.26
C LEU A 67 1.08 -4.27 -9.87
N LEU A 68 -0.20 -3.95 -10.01
CA LEU A 68 -1.16 -4.87 -10.62
C LEU A 68 -0.87 -5.06 -12.11
N SER A 69 -0.63 -3.99 -12.86
CA SER A 69 -0.31 -4.10 -14.28
C SER A 69 0.97 -4.90 -14.50
N SER A 70 2.09 -4.48 -13.90
CA SER A 70 3.38 -5.17 -14.06
C SER A 70 3.36 -6.60 -13.50
N GLY A 71 2.73 -6.83 -12.34
CA GLY A 71 2.67 -8.16 -11.74
C GLY A 71 1.89 -9.15 -12.59
N TYR A 72 0.70 -8.75 -13.09
CA TYR A 72 -0.13 -9.63 -13.91
C TYR A 72 0.38 -9.78 -15.34
N THR A 73 1.08 -8.80 -15.91
CA THR A 73 1.72 -8.94 -17.23
C THR A 73 2.90 -9.88 -17.18
N MET A 74 3.69 -9.86 -16.11
CA MET A 74 4.86 -10.71 -16.00
C MET A 74 4.52 -12.21 -16.02
N VAL A 75 3.37 -12.60 -15.45
CA VAL A 75 2.96 -14.01 -15.33
C VAL A 75 2.88 -14.76 -16.66
N PRO A 76 2.03 -14.36 -17.64
CA PRO A 76 1.95 -15.05 -18.92
C PRO A 76 3.18 -14.82 -19.80
N LEU A 77 3.84 -13.65 -19.69
CA LEU A 77 4.93 -13.28 -20.58
C LEU A 77 6.28 -13.92 -20.21
N PHE A 78 6.53 -14.16 -18.92
CA PHE A 78 7.84 -14.60 -18.43
C PHE A 78 7.78 -15.82 -17.50
N TYR A 79 6.65 -16.08 -16.84
CA TYR A 79 6.52 -17.22 -15.91
C TYR A 79 5.75 -18.42 -16.51
N GLY A 80 5.39 -18.39 -17.79
CA GLY A 80 4.72 -19.50 -18.48
C GLY A 80 3.21 -19.62 -18.22
N GLY A 81 2.61 -18.63 -17.54
CA GLY A 81 1.18 -18.60 -17.22
C GLY A 81 0.87 -18.78 -15.74
N PHE A 82 -0.41 -18.65 -15.38
CA PHE A 82 -0.85 -18.71 -13.97
C PHE A 82 -0.76 -20.12 -13.39
N ALA A 83 -0.88 -21.16 -14.21
CA ALA A 83 -0.84 -22.56 -13.77
C ALA A 83 0.57 -23.05 -13.40
N THR A 84 1.61 -22.34 -13.85
CA THR A 84 3.02 -22.70 -13.63
C THR A 84 3.66 -21.88 -12.50
N LEU A 85 2.90 -21.01 -11.83
CA LEU A 85 3.40 -20.18 -10.75
C LEU A 85 3.77 -21.03 -9.52
N SER A 86 4.94 -20.77 -8.96
CA SER A 86 5.33 -21.33 -7.68
C SER A 86 4.38 -20.85 -6.57
N ALA A 87 4.22 -21.67 -5.52
CA ALA A 87 3.34 -21.35 -4.39
C ALA A 87 3.66 -19.98 -3.73
N PRO A 88 4.94 -19.59 -3.52
CA PRO A 88 5.27 -18.27 -2.99
C PRO A 88 4.79 -17.11 -3.89
N ILE A 89 4.94 -17.22 -5.20
CA ILE A 89 4.52 -16.16 -6.14
C ILE A 89 3.00 -16.05 -6.19
N SER A 90 2.29 -17.20 -6.20
CA SER A 90 0.83 -17.22 -6.11
C SER A 90 0.32 -16.56 -4.82
N MET A 91 0.98 -16.82 -3.69
CA MET A 91 0.67 -16.18 -2.41
C MET A 91 0.96 -14.67 -2.43
N MET A 92 2.11 -14.25 -3.00
CA MET A 92 2.46 -12.84 -3.18
C MET A 92 1.36 -12.10 -3.96
N MET A 93 0.86 -12.67 -5.05
CA MET A 93 -0.20 -12.07 -5.86
C MET A 93 -1.53 -11.97 -5.10
N LEU A 94 -1.93 -13.03 -4.41
CA LEU A 94 -3.15 -13.05 -3.60
C LEU A 94 -3.11 -11.97 -2.52
N LEU A 95 -2.03 -11.95 -1.73
CA LEU A 95 -1.85 -10.98 -0.65
C LEU A 95 -1.71 -9.55 -1.17
N GLY A 96 -0.98 -9.33 -2.26
CA GLY A 96 -0.88 -8.02 -2.92
C GLY A 96 -2.24 -7.50 -3.39
N THR A 97 -3.10 -8.39 -3.91
CA THR A 97 -4.47 -8.03 -4.29
C THR A 97 -5.32 -7.64 -3.07
N ILE A 98 -5.20 -8.40 -1.97
CA ILE A 98 -5.86 -8.06 -0.70
C ILE A 98 -5.40 -6.69 -0.20
N MET A 99 -4.10 -6.38 -0.27
CA MET A 99 -3.55 -5.08 0.11
C MET A 99 -4.15 -3.92 -0.71
N VAL A 100 -4.34 -4.10 -2.02
CA VAL A 100 -5.05 -3.11 -2.86
C VAL A 100 -6.48 -2.93 -2.36
N MET A 101 -7.21 -4.03 -2.08
CA MET A 101 -8.59 -3.96 -1.59
C MET A 101 -8.69 -3.23 -0.23
N LEU A 102 -7.73 -3.44 0.67
CA LEU A 102 -7.65 -2.69 1.93
C LEU A 102 -7.43 -1.20 1.67
N SER A 103 -6.51 -0.82 0.76
CA SER A 103 -6.30 0.57 0.38
C SER A 103 -7.55 1.22 -0.23
N LEU A 104 -8.28 0.49 -1.09
CA LEU A 104 -9.56 0.94 -1.65
C LEU A 104 -10.58 1.17 -0.54
N HIS A 105 -10.71 0.24 0.41
CA HIS A 105 -11.59 0.41 1.56
C HIS A 105 -11.25 1.68 2.34
N VAL A 106 -9.96 1.92 2.64
CA VAL A 106 -9.52 3.13 3.35
C VAL A 106 -9.86 4.41 2.58
N TYR A 107 -9.64 4.41 1.27
CA TYR A 107 -9.91 5.57 0.44
C TYR A 107 -11.42 5.91 0.38
N PHE A 108 -12.26 4.92 0.14
CA PHE A 108 -13.69 5.15 -0.08
C PHE A 108 -14.49 5.34 1.21
N ALA A 109 -14.08 4.74 2.34
CA ALA A 109 -14.81 4.82 3.60
C ALA A 109 -14.18 5.82 4.60
N PRO A 110 -13.11 5.51 5.35
CA PRO A 110 -12.62 6.39 6.40
C PRO A 110 -12.02 7.70 5.88
N LEU A 111 -11.37 7.74 4.71
CA LEU A 111 -10.85 9.00 4.17
C LEU A 111 -11.98 9.98 3.76
N LYS A 112 -13.09 9.45 3.24
CA LYS A 112 -14.30 10.23 2.97
C LYS A 112 -14.95 10.75 4.26
N ARG A 113 -15.04 9.91 5.30
CA ARG A 113 -15.51 10.31 6.64
C ARG A 113 -14.62 11.38 7.26
N LEU A 114 -13.30 11.26 7.12
CA LEU A 114 -12.33 12.24 7.60
C LEU A 114 -12.51 13.59 6.90
N ARG A 115 -12.66 13.59 5.57
CA ARG A 115 -12.92 14.83 4.81
C ARG A 115 -14.18 15.53 5.30
N ARG A 116 -15.26 14.78 5.53
CA ARG A 116 -16.52 15.31 6.07
C ARG A 116 -16.32 15.90 7.46
N ALA A 117 -15.65 15.16 8.35
CA ALA A 117 -15.36 15.62 9.71
C ALA A 117 -14.53 16.91 9.75
N VAL A 118 -13.53 17.05 8.86
CA VAL A 118 -12.73 18.29 8.75
C VAL A 118 -13.59 19.48 8.28
N ARG A 119 -14.47 19.25 7.29
CA ARG A 119 -15.39 20.29 6.80
C ARG A 119 -16.37 20.74 7.87
N ASP A 120 -16.95 19.78 8.58
CA ASP A 120 -17.97 20.02 9.62
C ASP A 120 -17.32 20.39 10.99
N GLN A 121 -15.98 20.48 11.05
CA GLN A 121 -15.19 20.70 12.27
C GLN A 121 -15.49 19.71 13.42
N ASP A 122 -16.00 18.52 13.10
CA ASP A 122 -16.25 17.44 14.06
C ASP A 122 -14.96 16.64 14.32
N TRP A 123 -14.17 17.13 15.27
CA TRP A 123 -12.88 16.51 15.62
C TRP A 123 -13.01 15.11 16.24
N LYS A 124 -14.16 14.80 16.86
CA LYS A 124 -14.42 13.48 17.43
C LYS A 124 -14.65 12.46 16.32
N ALA A 125 -15.44 12.79 15.32
CA ALA A 125 -15.60 11.96 14.12
C ALA A 125 -14.29 11.86 13.34
N GLY A 126 -13.52 12.95 13.23
CA GLY A 126 -12.22 12.96 12.58
C GLY A 126 -11.21 12.02 13.23
N ALA A 127 -11.14 12.01 14.57
CA ALA A 127 -10.28 11.10 15.31
C ALA A 127 -10.66 9.62 15.10
N ARG A 128 -11.97 9.30 15.07
CA ARG A 128 -12.46 7.94 14.77
C ARG A 128 -12.13 7.51 13.34
N ALA A 129 -12.23 8.42 12.38
CA ALA A 129 -11.86 8.11 11.00
C ALA A 129 -10.35 7.85 10.89
N LEU A 130 -9.52 8.67 11.54
CA LEU A 130 -8.06 8.47 11.57
C LEU A 130 -7.64 7.19 12.29
N SER A 131 -8.34 6.77 13.36
CA SER A 131 -8.03 5.48 14.00
C SER A 131 -8.33 4.30 13.08
N GLN A 132 -9.41 4.36 12.29
CA GLN A 132 -9.71 3.38 11.26
C GLN A 132 -8.63 3.35 10.17
N VAL A 133 -8.19 4.52 9.68
CA VAL A 133 -7.07 4.60 8.73
C VAL A 133 -5.82 3.93 9.31
N ARG A 134 -5.44 4.27 10.54
CA ARG A 134 -4.24 3.71 11.19
C ARG A 134 -4.30 2.19 11.36
N LEU A 135 -5.45 1.67 11.79
CA LEU A 135 -5.64 0.23 11.97
C LEU A 135 -5.45 -0.50 10.64
N VAL A 136 -6.17 -0.08 9.60
CA VAL A 136 -6.11 -0.75 8.29
C VAL A 136 -4.74 -0.56 7.64
N SER A 137 -4.13 0.63 7.74
CA SER A 137 -2.76 0.86 7.26
C SER A 137 -1.72 -0.01 7.99
N GLY A 138 -1.90 -0.23 9.30
CA GLY A 138 -1.03 -1.13 10.07
C GLY A 138 -1.16 -2.59 9.64
N VAL A 139 -2.39 -3.09 9.44
CA VAL A 139 -2.62 -4.42 8.87
C VAL A 139 -2.02 -4.53 7.48
N ASN A 140 -2.24 -3.53 6.64
CA ASN A 140 -1.72 -3.49 5.28
C ASN A 140 -0.17 -3.50 5.27
N LEU A 141 0.47 -2.80 6.21
CA LEU A 141 1.93 -2.82 6.37
C LEU A 141 2.44 -4.20 6.79
N LEU A 142 1.76 -4.90 7.71
CA LEU A 142 2.16 -6.26 8.07
C LEU A 142 2.05 -7.22 6.88
N LEU A 143 0.94 -7.15 6.13
CA LEU A 143 0.77 -7.93 4.90
C LEU A 143 1.86 -7.59 3.86
N SER A 144 2.24 -6.32 3.76
CA SER A 144 3.30 -5.85 2.87
C SER A 144 4.64 -6.56 3.13
N LEU A 145 4.99 -6.75 4.41
CA LEU A 145 6.21 -7.47 4.78
C LEU A 145 6.15 -8.94 4.38
N VAL A 146 4.99 -9.58 4.53
CA VAL A 146 4.76 -10.97 4.08
C VAL A 146 4.84 -11.05 2.55
N VAL A 147 4.26 -10.09 1.82
CA VAL A 147 4.33 -10.02 0.35
C VAL A 147 5.77 -9.89 -0.12
N ILE A 148 6.57 -9.01 0.49
CA ILE A 148 8.00 -8.89 0.18
C ILE A 148 8.71 -10.22 0.41
N LEU A 149 8.47 -10.87 1.56
CA LEU A 149 9.07 -12.18 1.87
C LEU A 149 8.70 -13.22 0.81
N MET A 150 7.43 -13.31 0.42
CA MET A 150 6.96 -14.25 -0.61
C MET A 150 7.58 -13.97 -1.98
N GLY A 151 7.75 -12.69 -2.35
CA GLY A 151 8.40 -12.29 -3.60
C GLY A 151 9.89 -12.65 -3.62
N VAL A 152 10.62 -12.36 -2.52
CA VAL A 152 12.03 -12.74 -2.36
C VAL A 152 12.19 -14.26 -2.38
N TRP A 153 11.34 -14.99 -1.65
CA TRP A 153 11.35 -16.45 -1.66
C TRP A 153 11.08 -17.00 -3.07
N GLY A 154 10.06 -16.49 -3.75
CA GLY A 154 9.73 -16.91 -5.12
C GLY A 154 10.88 -16.71 -6.11
N MET A 155 11.66 -15.64 -5.92
CA MET A 155 12.79 -15.29 -6.79
C MET A 155 14.09 -16.04 -6.44
N VAL A 156 14.41 -16.21 -5.15
CA VAL A 156 15.70 -16.73 -4.68
C VAL A 156 15.59 -18.17 -4.16
N GLY A 157 14.45 -18.52 -3.57
CA GLY A 157 14.24 -19.72 -2.77
C GLY A 157 13.68 -20.93 -3.54
N THR A 158 13.70 -20.93 -4.87
CA THR A 158 13.46 -22.15 -5.66
C THR A 158 14.78 -22.65 -6.23
N PRO A 159 15.40 -23.68 -5.60
CA PRO A 159 16.53 -24.36 -6.19
C PRO A 159 15.98 -25.41 -7.14
N TRP A 160 15.94 -25.11 -8.45
CA TRP A 160 15.71 -26.07 -9.54
C TRP A 160 14.32 -26.74 -9.55
#